data_AF-A0A853DG25-F1
#
_entry.id   AF-A0A853DG25-F1
#
_cell.length_a   1.000
_cell.length_b   1.000
_cell.length_c   1.000
_cell.angle_alpha   90.00
_cell.angle_beta   90.00
_cell.angle_gamma   90.00
#
_symmetry.space_group_name_H-M   'P 1'
#
loop_
_entity.id
_entity.type
_entity.pdbx_description
1 polymer ?
#
loop_
_entity_poly.entity_id
_entity_poly.type
_entity_poly.pdbx_seq_one_letter_code
_entity_poly.pdbx_strand_id
1 'polypeptide(L)'
;MLLQALSGAFQSRARAGLSTESVLLRPLEAGPLPAKELWWHGRVSKRAMKTIVNAAARQGLVAADRGEVRLLASLAPIEPASCPPLEALVSQFELEHPHFPVPYGTADASFRGGGAGGVDWKPVPRESASRVDDLPITALLSQALVAFACDYETEHRGPIQWAANALQRITDAGTAASSLQTGGTSSARNLERLGIITIESDAVRLTARGRMMRDTYEPLRDQIEARWRDRFGSSLIEEVIASLGVDDHWSAFPLITWTGAEFAVHVER
;
A
#
# COMPACT_ATOMS: atom_id res chain seq x y z
N MET A 1 -14.25 -8.61 -6.97
CA MET A 1 -13.70 -8.00 -8.21
C MET A 1 -13.07 -6.63 -7.98
N LEU A 2 -13.60 -5.81 -7.07
CA LEU A 2 -13.11 -4.44 -6.85
C LEU A 2 -11.63 -4.42 -6.43
N LEU A 3 -11.25 -5.24 -5.44
CA LEU A 3 -9.87 -5.30 -4.96
C LEU A 3 -8.88 -5.66 -6.08
N GLN A 4 -9.29 -6.55 -6.98
CA GLN A 4 -8.51 -6.96 -8.15
C GLN A 4 -8.32 -5.82 -9.14
N ALA A 5 -9.40 -5.11 -9.50
CA ALA A 5 -9.33 -3.95 -10.38
C ALA A 5 -8.45 -2.84 -9.81
N LEU A 6 -8.62 -2.51 -8.51
CA LEU A 6 -7.80 -1.53 -7.80
C LEU A 6 -6.32 -1.93 -7.79
N SER A 7 -6.02 -3.19 -7.47
CA SER A 7 -4.67 -3.71 -7.38
C SER A 7 -3.97 -3.74 -8.74
N GLY A 8 -4.62 -4.29 -9.77
CA GLY A 8 -4.08 -4.32 -11.13
C GLY A 8 -3.89 -2.93 -11.72
N ALA A 9 -4.86 -2.03 -11.50
CA ALA A 9 -4.74 -0.64 -11.93
C ALA A 9 -3.60 0.10 -11.22
N PHE A 10 -3.37 -0.19 -9.93
CA PHE A 10 -2.26 0.38 -9.18
C PHE A 10 -0.93 -0.15 -9.73
N GLN A 11 -0.79 -1.45 -9.93
CA GLN A 11 0.47 -2.06 -10.41
C GLN A 11 0.85 -1.63 -11.83
N SER A 12 -0.12 -1.54 -12.74
CA SER A 12 0.11 -1.10 -14.12
C SER A 12 0.56 0.37 -14.21
N ARG A 13 0.21 1.19 -13.22
CA ARG A 13 0.51 2.64 -13.19
C ARG A 13 1.66 3.00 -12.25
N ALA A 14 1.90 2.21 -11.21
CA ALA A 14 3.00 2.38 -10.27
C ALA A 14 4.32 1.93 -10.91
N ARG A 15 4.89 2.79 -11.76
CA ARG A 15 6.24 2.59 -12.29
C ARG A 15 7.28 2.87 -11.20
N ALA A 16 8.28 1.99 -11.09
CA ALA A 16 9.45 2.20 -10.24
C ALA A 16 10.13 3.53 -10.58
N GLY A 17 10.41 4.36 -9.58
CA GLY A 17 11.06 5.67 -9.73
C GLY A 17 10.15 6.85 -10.12
N LEU A 18 8.87 6.63 -10.47
CA LEU A 18 8.02 7.70 -11.03
C LEU A 18 6.80 8.08 -10.19
N SER A 19 6.29 7.19 -9.33
CA SER A 19 5.07 7.48 -8.57
C SER A 19 5.37 7.80 -7.10
N THR A 20 6.09 6.92 -6.40
CA THR A 20 6.38 7.08 -4.97
C THR A 20 7.32 8.25 -4.70
N GLU A 21 8.44 8.37 -5.43
CA GLU A 21 9.34 9.51 -5.28
C GLU A 21 8.67 10.79 -5.78
N SER A 22 8.06 10.79 -6.96
CA SER A 22 7.55 12.04 -7.55
C SER A 22 6.39 12.66 -6.76
N VAL A 23 5.44 11.89 -6.24
CA VAL A 23 4.33 12.47 -5.46
C VAL A 23 4.81 12.94 -4.09
N LEU A 24 5.69 12.17 -3.44
CA LEU A 24 6.14 12.47 -2.07
C LEU A 24 7.21 13.55 -2.01
N LEU A 25 7.92 13.78 -3.12
CA LEU A 25 8.91 14.84 -3.28
C LEU A 25 8.35 16.08 -3.97
N ARG A 26 7.15 16.03 -4.57
CA ARG A 26 6.49 17.19 -5.21
C ARG A 26 6.41 18.44 -4.32
N PRO A 27 6.21 18.37 -2.99
CA PRO A 27 6.30 19.54 -2.13
C PRO A 27 7.63 20.34 -2.27
N LEU A 28 8.71 19.68 -2.71
CA LEU A 28 10.01 20.30 -2.97
C LEU A 28 10.07 21.10 -4.27
N GLU A 29 9.09 20.98 -5.17
CA GLU A 29 8.98 21.81 -6.38
C GLU A 29 8.71 23.28 -6.02
N ALA A 30 8.08 23.54 -4.86
CA ALA A 30 7.88 24.88 -4.33
C ALA A 30 9.14 25.46 -3.64
N GLY A 31 10.19 24.66 -3.46
CA GLY A 31 11.44 25.04 -2.83
C GLY A 31 11.94 24.01 -1.82
N PRO A 32 13.15 24.21 -1.25
CA PRO A 32 13.68 23.35 -0.20
C PRO A 32 12.76 23.29 1.02
N LEU A 33 12.63 22.11 1.64
CA LEU A 33 11.86 21.91 2.86
C LEU A 33 12.71 21.28 3.96
N PRO A 34 12.45 21.59 5.25
CA PRO A 34 13.08 20.88 6.35
C PRO A 34 12.77 19.38 6.28
N ALA A 35 13.79 18.52 6.39
CA ALA A 35 13.65 17.07 6.34
C ALA A 35 12.65 16.54 7.39
N LYS A 36 12.55 17.24 8.53
CA LYS A 36 11.63 16.93 9.63
C LYS A 36 10.16 17.27 9.33
N GLU A 37 9.87 18.00 8.25
CA GLU A 37 8.52 18.46 7.87
C GLU A 37 7.99 17.72 6.63
N LEU A 38 8.88 17.18 5.79
CA LEU A 38 8.50 16.48 4.56
C LEU A 38 7.42 15.40 4.76
N TRP A 39 7.49 14.63 5.84
CA TRP A 39 6.53 13.54 6.10
C TRP A 39 5.09 14.07 6.31
N TRP A 40 4.92 15.31 6.77
CA TRP A 40 3.61 15.95 6.85
C TRP A 40 3.01 16.24 5.48
N HIS A 41 3.84 16.66 4.53
CA HIS A 41 3.41 16.97 3.17
C HIS A 41 3.17 15.70 2.35
N GLY A 42 4.03 14.69 2.50
CA GLY A 42 3.86 13.40 1.83
C GLY A 42 2.78 12.51 2.45
N ARG A 43 2.18 12.89 3.58
CA ARG A 43 1.19 12.08 4.31
C ARG A 43 1.65 10.64 4.60
N VAL A 44 2.95 10.46 4.82
CA VAL A 44 3.59 9.18 5.14
C VAL A 44 4.31 9.28 6.47
N SER A 45 4.81 8.15 6.98
CA SER A 45 5.54 8.17 8.24
C SER A 45 6.91 8.83 8.16
N LYS A 46 7.44 9.27 9.30
CA LYS A 46 8.81 9.80 9.38
C LYS A 46 9.84 8.80 8.86
N ARG A 47 9.67 7.52 9.23
CA ARG A 47 10.56 6.44 8.78
C ARG A 47 10.44 6.23 7.27
N ALA A 48 9.22 6.15 6.75
CA ALA A 48 8.97 6.01 5.31
C ALA A 48 9.56 7.20 4.54
N MET A 49 9.31 8.43 4.99
CA MET A 49 9.83 9.64 4.36
C MET A 49 11.36 9.67 4.35
N LYS A 50 12.01 9.38 5.49
CA LYS A 50 13.48 9.29 5.55
C LYS A 50 14.03 8.29 4.54
N THR A 51 13.36 7.15 4.41
CA THR A 51 13.72 6.11 3.44
C THR A 51 13.58 6.61 2.00
N ILE A 52 12.48 7.28 1.66
CA ILE A 52 12.23 7.88 0.34
C ILE A 52 13.32 8.90 0.01
N VAL A 53 13.60 9.84 0.92
CA VAL A 53 14.64 10.86 0.72
C VAL A 53 16.01 10.21 0.48
N ASN A 54 16.37 9.18 1.25
CA ASN A 54 17.64 8.49 1.07
C ASN A 54 17.73 7.76 -0.28
N ALA A 55 16.65 7.12 -0.73
CA ALA A 55 16.61 6.46 -2.03
C ALA A 55 16.71 7.48 -3.18
N ALA A 56 15.92 8.56 -3.10
CA ALA A 56 15.94 9.65 -4.06
C ALA A 56 17.31 10.36 -4.11
N ALA A 57 18.00 10.50 -2.98
CA ALA A 57 19.34 11.06 -2.93
C ALA A 57 20.36 10.17 -3.66
N ARG A 58 20.28 8.84 -3.49
CA ARG A 58 21.13 7.88 -4.23
C ARG A 58 20.91 7.93 -5.74
N GLN A 59 19.69 8.25 -6.16
CA GLN A 59 19.34 8.41 -7.57
C GLN A 59 19.65 9.82 -8.11
N GLY A 60 20.17 10.72 -7.27
CA GLY A 60 20.47 12.10 -7.67
C GLY A 60 19.22 12.97 -7.88
N LEU A 61 18.05 12.55 -7.39
CA LEU A 61 16.81 13.33 -7.50
C LEU A 61 16.72 14.44 -6.45
N VAL A 62 17.30 14.24 -5.27
CA VAL A 62 17.32 15.22 -4.18
C VAL A 62 18.69 15.35 -3.55
N ALA A 63 18.98 16.51 -2.96
CA ALA A 63 20.07 16.70 -2.03
C ALA A 63 19.49 16.93 -0.63
N ALA A 64 20.08 16.29 0.37
CA ALA A 64 19.82 16.57 1.77
C ALA A 64 21.08 17.18 2.40
N ASP A 65 21.03 18.46 2.77
CA ASP A 65 22.15 19.18 3.42
C ASP A 65 21.61 20.04 4.57
N ARG A 66 22.35 20.10 5.68
CA ARG A 66 22.02 20.89 6.89
C ARG A 66 20.58 20.73 7.41
N GLY A 67 19.96 19.57 7.17
CA GLY A 67 18.59 19.27 7.60
C GLY A 67 17.50 19.77 6.66
N GLU A 68 17.85 20.34 5.51
CA GLU A 68 16.93 20.65 4.41
C GLU A 68 17.07 19.63 3.30
N VAL A 69 15.97 19.38 2.60
CA VAL A 69 15.94 18.57 1.38
C VAL A 69 15.51 19.48 0.24
N ARG A 70 16.19 19.37 -0.90
CA ARG A 70 15.85 20.10 -2.11
C ARG A 70 15.86 19.18 -3.32
N LEU A 71 15.03 19.49 -4.30
CA LEU A 71 14.99 18.80 -5.57
C LEU A 71 16.21 19.18 -6.42
N LEU A 72 16.85 18.20 -7.06
CA LEU A 72 17.99 18.36 -7.96
C LEU A 72 17.63 18.19 -9.44
N ALA A 73 16.51 17.52 -9.72
CA ALA A 73 16.01 17.26 -11.07
C ALA A 73 14.51 17.48 -11.12
N SER A 74 13.99 18.05 -12.20
CA SER A 74 12.54 18.16 -12.40
C SER A 74 11.90 16.78 -12.35
N LEU A 75 10.81 16.66 -11.59
CA LEU A 75 10.03 15.43 -11.55
C LEU A 75 9.23 15.32 -12.83
N ALA A 76 8.94 14.10 -13.26
CA ALA A 76 8.02 13.89 -14.36
C ALA A 76 6.66 14.52 -14.00
N PRO A 77 5.99 15.21 -14.95
CA PRO A 77 4.62 15.63 -14.73
C PRO A 77 3.79 14.39 -14.39
N ILE A 78 2.98 14.50 -13.34
CA ILE A 78 2.00 13.47 -13.04
C ILE A 78 0.72 14.02 -13.60
N GLU A 79 0.28 13.44 -14.72
CA GLU A 79 -1.00 13.81 -15.29
C GLU A 79 -2.08 13.55 -14.23
N PRO A 80 -2.95 14.54 -13.95
CA PRO A 80 -4.20 14.26 -13.26
C PRO A 80 -4.91 13.24 -14.13
N ALA A 81 -4.93 11.99 -13.69
CA ALA A 81 -5.66 10.99 -14.42
C ALA A 81 -7.10 11.10 -13.93
N SER A 82 -7.92 11.74 -14.76
CA SER A 82 -9.34 11.82 -14.53
C SER A 82 -9.91 10.41 -14.56
N CYS A 83 -10.41 9.97 -13.40
CA CYS A 83 -11.19 8.75 -13.27
C CYS A 83 -12.40 9.12 -12.42
N PRO A 84 -13.42 9.76 -13.00
CA PRO A 84 -14.53 10.32 -12.24
C PRO A 84 -15.21 9.32 -11.30
N PRO A 85 -15.40 8.03 -11.64
CA PRO A 85 -15.94 7.05 -10.70
C PRO A 85 -15.02 6.81 -9.49
N LEU A 86 -13.70 6.75 -9.70
CA LEU A 86 -12.76 6.55 -8.59
C LEU A 86 -12.65 7.81 -7.72
N GLU A 87 -12.67 9.00 -8.31
CA GLU A 87 -12.75 10.27 -7.59
C GLU A 87 -14.02 10.32 -6.73
N ALA A 88 -15.17 9.96 -7.32
CA ALA A 88 -16.45 9.90 -6.62
C ALA A 88 -16.42 8.90 -5.44
N LEU A 89 -15.80 7.73 -5.62
CA LEU A 89 -15.61 6.76 -4.54
C LEU A 89 -14.71 7.31 -3.42
N VAL A 90 -13.52 7.83 -3.76
CA VAL A 90 -12.54 8.33 -2.77
C VAL A 90 -13.06 9.56 -2.03
N SER A 91 -13.86 10.41 -2.69
CA SER A 91 -14.50 11.58 -2.07
C SER A 91 -15.46 11.23 -0.94
N GLN A 92 -15.98 10.00 -0.90
CA GLN A 92 -16.89 9.52 0.13
C GLN A 92 -16.17 8.93 1.36
N PHE A 93 -14.85 8.83 1.35
CA PHE A 93 -14.08 8.37 2.52
C PHE A 93 -13.98 9.47 3.58
N GLU A 94 -14.26 9.10 4.83
CA GLU A 94 -14.16 10.00 6.00
C GLU A 94 -12.73 10.49 6.26
N LEU A 95 -11.74 9.67 5.89
CA LEU A 95 -10.33 9.96 6.07
C LEU A 95 -9.63 10.13 4.72
N GLU A 96 -8.67 11.04 4.68
CA GLU A 96 -7.67 11.09 3.61
C GLU A 96 -6.62 10.02 3.88
N HIS A 97 -6.71 8.88 3.19
CA HIS A 97 -5.75 7.80 3.32
C HIS A 97 -4.41 8.15 2.66
N PRO A 98 -3.32 7.42 2.96
CA PRO A 98 -2.03 7.63 2.33
C PRO A 98 -2.10 7.55 0.81
N HIS A 99 -1.31 8.38 0.15
CA HIS A 99 -1.20 8.39 -1.31
C HIS A 99 -0.33 7.22 -1.84
N PHE A 100 0.21 6.39 -0.94
CA PHE A 100 0.91 5.14 -1.24
C PHE A 100 0.53 4.01 -0.28
N PRO A 101 0.21 2.79 -0.78
CA PRO A 101 -0.16 1.66 0.05
C PRO A 101 1.12 1.00 0.60
N VAL A 102 1.74 1.67 1.58
CA VAL A 102 2.93 1.15 2.25
C VAL A 102 2.52 0.59 3.62
N PRO A 103 2.84 -0.68 3.93
CA PRO A 103 2.63 -1.19 5.28
C PRO A 103 3.49 -0.40 6.28
N TYR A 104 2.94 -0.07 7.46
CA TYR A 104 3.58 0.81 8.44
C TYR A 104 4.64 0.11 9.30
N GLY A 105 5.68 -0.37 8.63
CA GLY A 105 6.90 -0.86 9.24
C GLY A 105 6.75 -2.19 9.97
N THR A 106 7.81 -2.56 10.71
CA THR A 106 7.89 -3.84 11.44
C THR A 106 7.24 -3.81 12.81
N ALA A 107 6.92 -2.60 13.31
CA ALA A 107 6.35 -2.39 14.63
C ALA A 107 4.82 -2.44 14.63
N ASP A 108 4.21 -2.09 13.49
CA ASP A 108 2.77 -2.25 13.27
C ASP A 108 2.53 -3.00 11.97
N ALA A 109 1.88 -4.15 12.09
CA ALA A 109 1.50 -4.95 10.94
C ALA A 109 0.22 -4.46 10.28
N SER A 110 -0.52 -3.54 10.93
CA SER A 110 -1.78 -3.00 10.43
C SER A 110 -1.61 -1.67 9.67
N PHE A 111 -2.56 -1.36 8.80
CA PHE A 111 -2.73 -0.04 8.18
C PHE A 111 -3.30 1.00 9.15
N ARG A 112 -3.77 0.57 10.33
CA ARG A 112 -4.41 1.44 11.34
C ARG A 112 -3.42 2.12 12.29
N GLY A 113 -2.13 1.81 12.21
CA GLY A 113 -1.11 2.52 12.98
C GLY A 113 -0.95 2.06 14.44
N GLY A 114 -1.50 0.91 14.87
CA GLY A 114 -1.15 0.20 16.12
C GLY A 114 -1.21 1.02 17.43
N GLY A 115 -2.09 0.63 18.35
CA GLY A 115 -2.29 1.32 19.63
C GLY A 115 -1.03 1.60 20.47
N ALA A 116 -1.06 2.75 21.17
CA ALA A 116 -0.17 3.25 22.23
C ALA A 116 1.30 3.59 21.91
N GLY A 117 1.76 3.47 20.67
CA GLY A 117 3.10 3.97 20.30
C GLY A 117 3.53 3.80 18.84
N GLY A 118 2.67 3.23 18.00
CA GLY A 118 3.00 2.86 16.61
C GLY A 118 2.49 3.81 15.53
N VAL A 119 1.77 4.88 15.87
CA VAL A 119 1.12 5.75 14.87
C VAL A 119 2.15 6.67 14.21
N ASP A 120 2.82 6.09 13.22
CA ASP A 120 3.72 6.75 12.29
C ASP A 120 2.90 7.57 11.25
N TRP A 121 1.59 7.32 11.16
CA TRP A 121 0.59 8.13 10.43
C TRP A 121 -0.50 8.65 11.38
N LYS A 122 -0.91 9.91 11.21
CA LYS A 122 -2.05 10.48 11.95
C LYS A 122 -3.28 10.47 11.05
N PRO A 123 -4.45 10.01 11.55
CA PRO A 123 -5.70 10.20 10.84
C PRO A 123 -5.87 11.65 10.38
N VAL A 124 -6.03 11.83 9.08
CA VAL A 124 -6.34 13.12 8.47
C VAL A 124 -7.81 13.06 8.08
N PRO A 125 -8.72 13.73 8.81
CA PRO A 125 -10.08 13.89 8.35
C PRO A 125 -10.06 14.48 6.95
N ARG A 126 -10.88 13.96 6.03
CA ARG A 126 -10.99 14.56 4.71
C ARG A 126 -11.70 15.90 4.85
N GLU A 127 -10.93 16.99 4.87
CA GLU A 127 -11.48 18.34 4.84
C GLU A 127 -12.03 18.63 3.44
N SER A 128 -13.11 19.41 3.35
CA SER A 128 -13.75 19.80 2.09
C SER A 128 -12.83 20.60 1.14
N ALA A 129 -11.66 21.04 1.59
CA ALA A 129 -10.71 21.86 0.83
C ALA A 129 -9.68 21.05 0.03
N SER A 130 -9.37 19.80 0.42
CA SER A 130 -8.49 18.94 -0.39
C SER A 130 -9.31 18.31 -1.51
N ARG A 131 -9.27 18.92 -2.70
CA ARG A 131 -10.07 18.42 -3.81
C ARG A 131 -9.49 17.10 -4.34
N VAL A 132 -10.35 16.09 -4.42
CA VAL A 132 -9.97 14.75 -4.89
C VAL A 132 -9.62 14.76 -6.39
N ASP A 133 -10.15 15.72 -7.15
CA ASP A 133 -9.91 15.91 -8.58
C ASP A 133 -8.49 16.42 -8.91
N ASP A 134 -7.77 16.97 -7.91
CA ASP A 134 -6.37 17.38 -8.05
C ASP A 134 -5.37 16.23 -7.77
N LEU A 135 -5.87 15.08 -7.29
CA LEU A 135 -5.02 13.96 -6.93
C LEU A 135 -4.61 13.13 -8.17
N PRO A 136 -3.37 12.65 -8.20
CA PRO A 136 -2.97 11.70 -9.24
C PRO A 136 -3.68 10.36 -9.04
N ILE A 137 -3.92 9.63 -10.14
CA ILE A 137 -4.61 8.33 -10.09
C ILE A 137 -3.95 7.32 -9.14
N THR A 138 -2.63 7.35 -8.99
CA THR A 138 -1.93 6.47 -8.05
C THR A 138 -2.29 6.80 -6.60
N ALA A 139 -2.51 8.08 -6.27
CA ALA A 139 -2.99 8.48 -4.95
C ALA A 139 -4.44 8.04 -4.73
N LEU A 140 -5.31 8.20 -5.73
CA LEU A 140 -6.70 7.73 -5.65
C LEU A 140 -6.79 6.21 -5.43
N LEU A 141 -6.04 5.44 -6.23
CA LEU A 141 -5.95 3.99 -6.12
C LEU A 141 -5.38 3.56 -4.76
N SER A 142 -4.32 4.22 -4.31
CA SER A 142 -3.75 3.98 -2.98
C SER A 142 -4.77 4.19 -1.88
N GLN A 143 -5.52 5.30 -1.92
CA GLN A 143 -6.51 5.60 -0.89
C GLN A 143 -7.62 4.56 -0.84
N ALA A 144 -8.11 4.11 -2.00
CA ALA A 144 -9.09 3.03 -2.07
C ALA A 144 -8.53 1.68 -1.55
N LEU A 145 -7.29 1.34 -1.90
CA LEU A 145 -6.63 0.13 -1.42
C LEU A 145 -6.42 0.15 0.11
N VAL A 146 -5.97 1.28 0.66
CA VAL A 146 -5.76 1.43 2.12
C VAL A 146 -7.09 1.45 2.87
N ALA A 147 -8.13 2.08 2.33
CA ALA A 147 -9.47 2.01 2.90
C ALA A 147 -9.97 0.55 2.97
N PHE A 148 -9.83 -0.20 1.87
CA PHE A 148 -10.22 -1.61 1.82
C PHE A 148 -9.42 -2.45 2.84
N ALA A 149 -8.11 -2.23 2.91
CA ALA A 149 -7.25 -2.91 3.87
C ALA A 149 -7.61 -2.57 5.32
N CYS A 150 -7.93 -1.30 5.62
CA CYS A 150 -8.41 -0.88 6.93
C CYS A 150 -9.69 -1.61 7.35
N ASP A 151 -10.64 -1.80 6.42
CA ASP A 151 -11.87 -2.54 6.66
C ASP A 151 -11.59 -4.02 6.92
N TYR A 152 -10.72 -4.64 6.12
CA TYR A 152 -10.28 -6.03 6.31
C TYR A 152 -9.65 -6.26 7.68
N GLU A 153 -8.75 -5.36 8.09
CA GLU A 153 -7.99 -5.53 9.32
C GLU A 153 -8.81 -5.24 10.59
N THR A 154 -9.94 -4.53 10.49
CA THR A 154 -10.93 -4.39 11.58
C THR A 154 -11.39 -5.74 12.12
N GLU A 155 -11.43 -6.74 11.26
CA GLU A 155 -12.01 -8.05 11.53
C GLU A 155 -11.00 -8.94 12.30
N HIS A 156 -9.85 -8.36 12.68
CA HIS A 156 -8.80 -8.95 13.51
C HIS A 156 -8.24 -10.28 12.95
N ARG A 157 -8.26 -10.46 11.63
CA ARG A 157 -7.71 -11.63 10.93
C ARG A 157 -6.25 -11.46 10.51
N GLY A 158 -5.57 -10.43 11.03
CA GLY A 158 -4.23 -10.05 10.62
C GLY A 158 -4.25 -9.23 9.32
N PRO A 159 -3.06 -8.86 8.83
CA PRO A 159 -2.95 -7.93 7.72
C PRO A 159 -3.35 -8.56 6.39
N ILE A 160 -4.09 -7.80 5.58
CA ILE A 160 -4.58 -8.31 4.28
C ILE A 160 -3.41 -8.75 3.40
N GLN A 161 -2.28 -8.03 3.44
CA GLN A 161 -1.12 -8.37 2.63
C GLN A 161 -0.53 -9.75 2.93
N TRP A 162 -0.62 -10.25 4.17
CA TRP A 162 -0.09 -11.57 4.50
C TRP A 162 -0.97 -12.64 3.87
N ALA A 163 -2.28 -12.53 4.06
CA ALA A 163 -3.25 -13.43 3.49
C ALA A 163 -3.16 -13.43 1.96
N ALA A 164 -3.29 -12.24 1.35
CA ALA A 164 -3.33 -12.04 -0.09
C ALA A 164 -2.04 -12.51 -0.81
N ASN A 165 -0.86 -12.19 -0.28
CA ASN A 165 0.39 -12.35 -1.04
C ASN A 165 1.31 -13.47 -0.55
N ALA A 166 1.24 -13.87 0.72
CA ALA A 166 2.14 -14.89 1.27
C ALA A 166 1.40 -16.22 1.54
N LEU A 167 0.30 -16.17 2.28
CA LEU A 167 -0.33 -17.39 2.80
C LEU A 167 -1.07 -18.19 1.73
N GLN A 168 -1.65 -17.53 0.72
CA GLN A 168 -2.29 -18.21 -0.42
C GLN A 168 -1.34 -19.09 -1.24
N ARG A 169 -0.02 -18.86 -1.14
CA ARG A 169 1.01 -19.65 -1.86
C ARG A 169 1.47 -20.89 -1.10
N ILE A 170 1.10 -21.00 0.17
CA ILE A 170 1.50 -22.11 1.02
C ILE A 170 0.40 -23.16 0.98
N THR A 171 0.69 -24.28 0.30
CA THR A 171 -0.24 -25.41 0.21
C THR A 171 -0.32 -26.15 1.55
N ASP A 172 -1.34 -26.98 1.75
CA ASP A 172 -1.45 -27.80 2.96
C ASP A 172 -0.33 -28.86 3.08
N ALA A 173 0.24 -29.28 1.96
CA ALA A 173 1.42 -30.16 1.94
C ALA A 173 2.71 -29.42 2.36
N GLY A 174 2.68 -28.09 2.30
CA GLY A 174 3.83 -27.20 2.42
C GLY A 174 4.37 -26.75 1.07
N THR A 175 5.21 -25.72 1.10
CA THR A 175 5.88 -25.15 -0.09
C THR A 175 7.35 -24.90 0.23
N ALA A 176 8.24 -24.90 -0.77
CA ALA A 176 9.66 -24.61 -0.58
C ALA A 176 9.87 -23.21 0.04
N ALA A 177 10.78 -23.07 1.00
CA ALA A 177 11.06 -21.78 1.65
C ALA A 177 11.56 -20.71 0.67
N SER A 178 12.27 -21.15 -0.37
CA SER A 178 12.75 -20.31 -1.48
C SER A 178 11.64 -19.65 -2.32
N SER A 179 10.41 -20.17 -2.26
CA SER A 179 9.25 -19.57 -2.94
C SER A 179 8.66 -18.35 -2.22
N LEU A 180 9.05 -18.14 -0.95
CA LEU A 180 8.58 -17.01 -0.16
C LEU A 180 9.58 -15.86 -0.19
N GLN A 181 9.06 -14.66 0.08
CA GLN A 181 9.90 -13.47 0.19
C GLN A 181 10.92 -13.61 1.32
N THR A 182 12.16 -13.22 1.04
CA THR A 182 13.28 -13.29 1.99
C THR A 182 13.37 -12.06 2.90
N GLY A 183 12.64 -10.99 2.59
CA GLY A 183 12.65 -9.71 3.32
C GLY A 183 11.26 -9.10 3.50
N GLY A 184 11.17 -8.07 4.37
CA GLY A 184 9.91 -7.36 4.63
C GLY A 184 9.01 -8.02 5.69
N THR A 185 7.84 -7.41 5.89
CA THR A 185 6.85 -7.81 6.92
C THR A 185 6.16 -9.14 6.60
N SER A 186 6.17 -9.55 5.33
CA SER A 186 5.66 -10.83 4.82
C SER A 186 6.74 -11.91 4.67
N SER A 187 7.99 -11.65 5.11
CA SER A 187 9.07 -12.65 4.99
C SER A 187 8.78 -13.92 5.79
N ALA A 188 9.27 -15.07 5.29
CA ALA A 188 9.11 -16.36 5.96
C ALA A 188 9.60 -16.31 7.41
N ARG A 189 10.78 -15.76 7.66
CA ARG A 189 11.33 -15.60 9.02
C ARG A 189 10.43 -14.76 9.94
N ASN A 190 9.81 -13.70 9.43
CA ASN A 190 8.90 -12.88 10.24
C ASN A 190 7.58 -13.63 10.52
N LEU A 191 7.01 -14.31 9.52
CA LEU A 191 5.79 -15.10 9.68
C LEU A 191 6.00 -16.29 10.64
N GLU A 192 7.18 -16.92 10.62
CA GLU A 192 7.58 -17.98 11.56
C GLU A 192 7.68 -17.42 12.98
N ARG A 193 8.40 -16.30 13.16
CA ARG A 193 8.52 -15.61 14.45
C ARG A 193 7.15 -15.26 15.07
N LEU A 194 6.14 -15.00 14.23
CA LEU A 194 4.78 -14.67 14.63
C LEU A 194 3.86 -15.90 14.81
N GLY A 195 4.38 -17.11 14.61
CA GLY A 195 3.64 -18.37 14.74
C GLY A 195 2.57 -18.58 13.66
N ILE A 196 2.74 -17.94 12.50
CA ILE A 196 1.82 -18.08 11.34
C ILE A 196 2.23 -19.28 10.48
N ILE A 197 3.54 -19.53 10.38
CA ILE A 197 4.11 -20.66 9.65
C ILE A 197 5.13 -21.40 10.51
N THR A 198 5.52 -22.59 10.10
CA THR A 198 6.72 -23.31 10.56
C THR A 198 7.67 -23.51 9.40
N ILE A 199 8.98 -23.49 9.66
CA ILE A 199 10.01 -23.80 8.69
C ILE A 199 10.76 -25.05 9.17
N GLU A 200 10.65 -26.14 8.41
CA GLU A 200 11.32 -27.41 8.69
C GLU A 200 12.22 -27.78 7.52
N SER A 201 13.54 -27.75 7.75
CA SER A 201 14.56 -27.90 6.71
C SER A 201 14.42 -26.83 5.61
N ASP A 202 13.70 -27.14 4.52
CA ASP A 202 13.40 -26.24 3.40
C ASP A 202 11.89 -26.19 3.08
N ALA A 203 11.05 -26.80 3.92
CA ALA A 203 9.60 -26.81 3.76
C ALA A 203 8.96 -25.79 4.71
N VAL A 204 8.11 -24.94 4.14
CA VAL A 204 7.25 -24.02 4.88
C VAL A 204 5.84 -24.60 4.97
N ARG A 205 5.27 -24.62 6.17
CA ARG A 205 3.89 -25.04 6.40
C ARG A 205 3.12 -23.99 7.18
N LEU A 206 1.83 -23.85 6.90
CA LEU A 206 0.94 -23.03 7.70
C LEU A 206 0.72 -23.68 9.07
N THR A 207 0.74 -22.88 10.14
CA THR A 207 0.18 -23.31 11.43
C THR A 207 -1.34 -23.34 11.35
N ALA A 208 -2.03 -23.78 12.40
CA ALA A 208 -3.50 -23.66 12.47
C ALA A 208 -3.96 -22.20 12.32
N ARG A 209 -3.21 -21.26 12.90
CA ARG A 209 -3.45 -19.81 12.76
C ARG A 209 -3.24 -19.34 11.32
N GLY A 210 -2.16 -19.79 10.66
CA GLY A 210 -1.89 -19.45 9.26
C GLY A 210 -2.96 -19.97 8.30
N ARG A 211 -3.42 -21.22 8.49
CA ARG A 211 -4.54 -21.79 7.71
C ARG A 211 -5.81 -20.98 7.88
N MET A 212 -6.20 -20.69 9.12
CA MET A 212 -7.38 -19.85 9.38
C MET A 212 -7.29 -18.50 8.66
N MET A 213 -6.13 -17.83 8.68
CA MET A 213 -5.92 -16.56 7.98
C MET A 213 -6.04 -16.70 6.46
N ARG A 214 -5.45 -17.75 5.87
CA ARG A 214 -5.56 -18.04 4.43
C ARG A 214 -7.01 -18.32 4.05
N ASP A 215 -7.67 -19.23 4.76
CA ASP A 215 -8.99 -19.76 4.40
C ASP A 215 -10.11 -18.72 4.63
N THR A 216 -9.90 -17.75 5.53
CA THR A 216 -10.85 -16.64 5.77
C THR A 216 -10.72 -15.52 4.72
N TYR A 217 -9.62 -15.47 3.95
CA TYR A 217 -9.31 -14.34 3.08
C TYR A 217 -10.40 -14.06 2.05
N GLU A 218 -10.76 -15.05 1.21
CA GLU A 218 -11.72 -14.83 0.13
C GLU A 218 -13.13 -14.55 0.66
N PRO A 219 -13.68 -15.32 1.63
CA PRO A 219 -14.98 -14.99 2.20
C PRO A 219 -15.04 -13.59 2.81
N LEU A 220 -13.96 -13.16 3.48
CA LEU A 220 -13.92 -11.84 4.12
C LEU A 220 -13.77 -10.71 3.08
N ARG A 221 -12.93 -10.91 2.07
CA ARG A 221 -12.81 -9.99 0.92
C ARG A 221 -14.17 -9.76 0.28
N ASP A 222 -14.91 -10.83 0.02
CA ASP A 222 -16.21 -10.76 -0.65
C ASP A 222 -17.26 -10.07 0.23
N GLN A 223 -17.23 -10.31 1.55
CA GLN A 223 -18.07 -9.59 2.52
C GLN A 223 -17.77 -8.09 2.55
N ILE A 224 -16.50 -7.69 2.53
CA ILE A 224 -16.12 -6.26 2.51
C ILE A 224 -16.59 -5.62 1.21
N GLU A 225 -16.39 -6.28 0.07
CA GLU A 225 -16.87 -5.77 -1.22
C GLU A 225 -18.39 -5.62 -1.26
N ALA A 226 -19.14 -6.56 -0.68
CA ALA A 226 -20.59 -6.44 -0.52
C ALA A 226 -20.96 -5.22 0.35
N ARG A 227 -20.30 -5.03 1.50
CA ARG A 227 -20.52 -3.84 2.34
C ARG A 227 -20.19 -2.53 1.63
N TRP A 228 -19.18 -2.54 0.75
CA TRP A 228 -18.84 -1.36 -0.06
C TRP A 228 -19.91 -1.07 -1.11
N ARG A 229 -20.49 -2.10 -1.75
CA ARG A 229 -21.63 -1.93 -2.65
C ARG A 229 -22.84 -1.36 -1.92
N ASP A 230 -23.12 -1.84 -0.71
CA ASP A 230 -24.22 -1.32 0.11
C ASP A 230 -23.97 0.13 0.54
N ARG A 231 -22.74 0.44 0.96
CA ARG A 231 -22.35 1.77 1.49
C ARG A 231 -22.24 2.85 0.40
N PHE A 232 -21.56 2.54 -0.70
CA PHE A 232 -21.20 3.52 -1.74
C PHE A 232 -22.08 3.41 -3.00
N GLY A 233 -22.90 2.36 -3.09
CA GLY A 233 -23.78 2.07 -4.22
C GLY A 233 -23.15 1.11 -5.22
N SER A 234 -23.87 0.04 -5.58
CA SER A 234 -23.40 -0.97 -6.55
C SER A 234 -23.02 -0.38 -7.91
N SER A 235 -23.80 0.58 -8.43
CA SER A 235 -23.52 1.25 -9.72
C SER A 235 -22.15 1.91 -9.71
N LEU A 236 -21.82 2.65 -8.63
CA LEU A 236 -20.54 3.32 -8.51
C LEU A 236 -19.38 2.31 -8.46
N ILE A 237 -19.54 1.22 -7.71
CA ILE A 237 -18.52 0.17 -7.64
C ILE A 237 -18.30 -0.50 -9.01
N GLU A 238 -19.37 -0.74 -9.77
CA GLU A 238 -19.30 -1.29 -11.11
C GLU A 238 -18.63 -0.32 -12.09
N GLU A 239 -18.96 0.97 -12.04
CA GLU A 239 -18.33 2.03 -12.83
C GLU A 239 -16.83 2.17 -12.53
N VAL A 240 -16.43 2.06 -11.26
CA VAL A 240 -15.01 2.02 -10.87
C VAL A 240 -14.31 0.80 -11.47
N ILE A 241 -14.88 -0.40 -11.32
CA ILE A 241 -14.30 -1.63 -11.89
C ILE A 241 -14.16 -1.51 -13.40
N ALA A 242 -15.19 -1.03 -14.09
CA ALA A 242 -15.19 -0.84 -15.54
C ALA A 242 -14.15 0.18 -16.00
N SER A 243 -14.01 1.30 -15.28
CA SER A 243 -13.06 2.38 -15.64
C SER A 243 -11.59 1.99 -15.42
N LEU A 244 -11.33 1.17 -14.41
CA LEU A 244 -9.97 0.69 -14.12
C LEU A 244 -9.55 -0.46 -15.03
N GLY A 245 -10.52 -1.24 -15.51
CA GLY A 245 -10.29 -2.51 -16.16
C GLY A 245 -9.88 -3.59 -15.16
N VAL A 246 -10.06 -4.85 -15.57
CA VAL A 246 -9.47 -5.99 -14.88
C VAL A 246 -8.33 -6.47 -15.76
N ASP A 247 -7.10 -6.26 -15.32
CA ASP A 247 -5.94 -6.86 -15.97
C ASP A 247 -5.84 -8.33 -15.52
N ASP A 248 -5.56 -9.22 -16.46
CA ASP A 248 -5.30 -10.63 -16.16
C ASP A 248 -3.98 -10.81 -15.37
N HIS A 249 -3.08 -9.83 -15.43
CA HIS A 249 -1.76 -9.87 -14.78
C HIS A 249 -1.71 -9.00 -13.52
N TRP A 250 -2.45 -9.38 -12.48
CA TRP A 250 -2.47 -8.67 -11.19
C TRP A 250 -2.02 -9.56 -10.04
N SER A 251 -1.47 -8.96 -8.98
CA SER A 251 -1.22 -9.64 -7.71
C SER A 251 -2.23 -9.21 -6.64
N ALA A 252 -2.58 -10.13 -5.75
CA ALA A 252 -3.69 -10.03 -4.79
C ALA A 252 -3.77 -8.72 -3.98
N PHE A 253 -2.64 -8.11 -3.65
CA PHE A 253 -2.57 -6.76 -3.10
C PHE A 253 -1.21 -6.13 -3.42
N PRO A 254 -1.13 -4.93 -4.04
CA PRO A 254 0.14 -4.35 -4.44
C PRO A 254 0.99 -4.06 -3.20
N LEU A 255 2.04 -4.86 -3.05
CA LEU A 255 3.07 -4.57 -2.07
C LEU A 255 4.07 -3.64 -2.72
N ILE A 256 4.07 -2.39 -2.25
CA ILE A 256 5.30 -1.62 -2.27
C ILE A 256 6.12 -2.13 -1.09
N THR A 257 6.97 -3.12 -1.34
CA THR A 257 7.99 -3.46 -0.36
C THR A 257 9.12 -2.47 -0.48
N TRP A 258 9.66 -2.10 0.66
CA TRP A 258 10.96 -1.47 0.70
C TRP A 258 12.01 -2.57 0.87
N THR A 259 12.96 -2.66 -0.06
CA THR A 259 13.97 -3.72 -0.07
C THR A 259 15.20 -3.42 0.77
N GLY A 260 15.35 -2.19 1.29
CA GLY A 260 16.65 -1.71 1.79
C GLY A 260 17.23 -0.58 0.95
N ALA A 261 17.07 -0.70 -0.37
CA ALA A 261 17.72 0.15 -1.36
C ALA A 261 16.72 0.93 -2.21
N GLU A 262 15.55 0.37 -2.47
CA GLU A 262 14.53 0.91 -3.37
C GLU A 262 13.12 0.49 -2.94
N PHE A 263 12.12 1.24 -3.39
CA PHE A 263 10.74 0.79 -3.37
C PHE A 263 10.51 -0.05 -4.62
N ALA A 264 10.22 -1.34 -4.42
CA ALA A 264 9.86 -2.23 -5.51
C ALA A 264 8.36 -2.49 -5.42
N VAL A 265 7.64 -2.22 -6.51
CA VAL A 265 6.36 -2.87 -6.74
C VAL A 265 6.72 -4.27 -7.22
N HIS A 266 6.43 -5.28 -6.41
CA HIS A 266 6.57 -6.65 -6.88
C HIS A 266 5.46 -6.94 -7.88
N VAL A 267 5.81 -6.90 -9.18
CA VAL A 267 4.99 -7.47 -10.25
C VAL A 267 5.61 -8.83 -10.53
N GLU A 268 4.95 -9.90 -10.10
CA GLU A 268 5.35 -11.24 -10.48
C GLU A 268 5.06 -11.43 -11.96
N ARG A 269 6.08 -11.87 -12.72
CA ARG A 269 5.92 -12.33 -14.09
C ARG A 269 5.65 -13.82 -14.10
#